data_AF-A0A963EB82-F1
#
_entry.id   AF-A0A963EB82-F1
#
_cell.length_a   1.000
_cell.length_b   1.000
_cell.length_c   1.000
_cell.angle_alpha   90.00
_cell.angle_beta   90.00
_cell.angle_gamma   90.00
#
_symmetry.space_group_name_H-M   'P 1'
#
loop_
_entity.id
_entity.type
_entity.pdbx_description
1 polymer ?
#
loop_
_entity_poly.entity_id
_entity_poly.type
_entity_poly.pdbx_seq_one_letter_code
_entity_poly.pdbx_strand_id
1 'polypeptide(L)' 'MLEQTLFGNLRLDSIPFDNPIIRDAGIFMAVIAVGVIATITYLKKWKHIWNEWITTTDHKKIGIMYIILAFVMLLR' A
#
# COMPACT_ATOMS: atom_id res chain seq x y z
N MET A 1 31.51 -0.43 -6.16
CA MET A 1 31.53 -1.73 -5.44
C MET A 1 30.46 -1.75 -4.34
N LEU A 2 30.47 -0.83 -3.36
CA LEU A 2 29.42 -0.73 -2.31
C LEU A 2 28.01 -0.47 -2.86
N GLU A 3 27.88 0.34 -3.90
CA GLU A 3 26.61 0.61 -4.57
C GLU A 3 25.96 -0.66 -5.15
N GLN A 4 26.74 -1.60 -5.70
CA GLN A 4 26.21 -2.86 -6.23
C GLN A 4 25.87 -3.87 -5.13
N THR A 5 26.60 -3.87 -4.01
CA THR A 5 26.27 -4.72 -2.85
C THR A 5 25.07 -4.21 -2.04
N LEU A 6 24.81 -2.90 -2.04
CA LEU A 6 23.65 -2.30 -1.36
C LEU A 6 22.41 -2.13 -2.25
N PHE A 7 22.57 -1.75 -3.53
CA PHE A 7 21.44 -1.44 -4.42
C PHE A 7 21.23 -2.47 -5.55
N GLY A 8 22.17 -3.38 -5.82
CA GLY A 8 21.99 -4.43 -6.83
C GLY A 8 21.53 -3.89 -8.19
N ASN A 9 20.38 -4.38 -8.69
CA ASN A 9 19.74 -3.94 -9.94
C ASN A 9 18.72 -2.79 -9.78
N LEU A 10 18.50 -2.27 -8.57
CA LEU A 10 17.63 -1.10 -8.37
C LEU A 10 18.36 0.16 -8.85
N ARG A 11 17.91 0.74 -9.96
CA ARG A 11 18.38 2.03 -10.48
C ARG A 11 17.17 2.93 -10.69
N LEU A 12 17.32 4.26 -10.62
CA LEU A 12 16.22 5.19 -10.91
C LEU A 12 15.63 5.01 -12.33
N ASP A 13 16.41 4.43 -13.23
CA ASP A 13 16.02 4.00 -14.58
C ASP A 13 15.01 2.83 -14.60
N SER A 14 14.90 2.03 -13.52
CA SER A 14 13.96 0.90 -13.46
C SER A 14 12.50 1.33 -13.26
N ILE A 15 12.27 2.61 -13.01
CA ILE A 15 10.92 3.16 -12.93
C ILE A 15 10.54 3.60 -14.35
N PRO A 16 9.48 3.03 -14.96
CA PRO A 16 9.11 3.30 -16.35
C PRO A 16 8.48 4.69 -16.48
N PHE A 17 9.33 5.72 -16.49
CA PHE A 17 8.91 7.09 -16.67
C PHE A 17 8.46 7.37 -18.11
N ASP A 18 8.92 6.61 -19.09
CA ASP A 18 8.64 6.84 -20.52
C ASP A 18 7.16 6.73 -20.89
N ASN A 19 6.39 5.96 -20.12
CA ASN A 19 4.95 5.78 -20.34
C ASN A 19 4.15 6.71 -19.40
N PRO A 20 3.54 7.79 -19.91
CA PRO A 20 2.81 8.75 -19.08
C PRO A 20 1.65 8.09 -18.32
N ILE A 21 0.98 7.10 -18.92
CA ILE A 21 -0.13 6.36 -18.30
C ILE A 21 0.32 5.64 -17.01
N ILE A 22 1.46 4.95 -17.05
CA ILE A 22 1.97 4.16 -15.90
C ILE A 22 2.49 5.11 -14.82
N ARG A 23 3.19 6.17 -15.24
CA ARG A 23 3.72 7.21 -14.35
C ARG A 23 2.59 7.87 -13.56
N ASP A 24 1.55 8.34 -14.24
CA ASP A 24 0.44 9.05 -13.61
C ASP A 24 -0.40 8.13 -12.73
N ALA A 25 -0.61 6.87 -13.15
CA ALA A 25 -1.26 5.86 -12.31
C ALA A 25 -0.46 5.59 -11.02
N GLY A 26 0.87 5.51 -11.11
CA GLY A 26 1.76 5.34 -9.95
C GLY A 26 1.69 6.52 -8.97
N ILE A 27 1.72 7.74 -9.50
CA ILE A 27 1.58 8.96 -8.69
C ILE A 27 0.20 9.00 -8.03
N PHE A 28 -0.86 8.70 -8.78
CA PHE A 28 -2.22 8.70 -8.25
C PHE A 28 -2.42 7.68 -7.13
N MET A 29 -1.90 6.46 -7.29
CA MET A 29 -1.90 5.44 -6.23
C MET A 29 -1.14 5.93 -4.98
N ALA A 30 0.01 6.58 -5.16
CA ALA A 30 0.78 7.14 -4.04
C ALA A 30 -0.01 8.24 -3.31
N VAL A 31 -0.67 9.14 -4.04
CA VAL A 31 -1.51 10.21 -3.45
C VAL A 31 -2.68 9.60 -2.66
N ILE A 32 -3.36 8.60 -3.20
CA ILE A 32 -4.44 7.89 -2.47
C ILE A 32 -3.90 7.26 -1.19
N ALA A 33 -2.77 6.55 -1.27
CA ALA A 33 -2.17 5.91 -0.11
C ALA A 33 -1.85 6.92 1.00
N VAL A 34 -1.25 8.07 0.63
CA VAL A 34 -0.99 9.17 1.58
C VAL A 34 -2.29 9.75 2.13
N GLY A 35 -3.31 9.94 1.30
CA GLY A 35 -4.63 10.43 1.71
C GLY A 35 -5.30 9.53 2.76
N VAL A 36 -5.22 8.21 2.57
CA VAL A 36 -5.73 7.22 3.55
C VAL A 36 -4.96 7.34 4.87
N ILE A 37 -3.63 7.38 4.83
CA ILE A 37 -2.79 7.51 6.03
C ILE A 37 -3.07 8.83 6.76
N ALA A 38 -3.18 9.94 6.02
CA ALA A 38 -3.50 11.25 6.58
C ALA A 38 -4.89 11.25 7.24
N THR A 39 -5.89 10.63 6.61
CA THR A 39 -7.26 10.52 7.16
C THR A 39 -7.27 9.72 8.46
N ILE A 40 -6.57 8.58 8.50
CA ILE A 40 -6.45 7.75 9.72
C ILE A 40 -5.73 8.52 10.84
N THR A 41 -4.70 9.28 10.48
CA THR A 41 -3.91 10.10 11.41
C THR A 41 -4.73 11.26 11.98
N TYR A 42 -5.51 11.94 11.14
CA TYR A 42 -6.42 13.02 11.57
C TYR A 42 -7.50 12.50 12.52
N LEU A 43 -8.10 11.35 12.20
CA LEU A 43 -9.12 10.71 13.04
C LEU A 43 -8.54 10.05 14.31
N LYS A 44 -7.21 10.01 14.47
CA LYS A 44 -6.49 9.35 15.58
C LYS A 44 -6.92 7.89 15.83
N LYS A 45 -7.46 7.20 14.82
CA LYS A 45 -8.01 5.84 14.94
C LYS A 45 -6.96 4.72 14.80
N TRP A 46 -5.67 5.05 14.79
CA TRP A 46 -4.57 4.09 14.72
C TRP A 46 -4.69 2.95 15.75
N LYS A 47 -5.00 3.28 17.00
CA LYS A 47 -5.17 2.28 18.07
C LYS A 47 -6.38 1.36 17.83
N HIS A 48 -7.45 1.89 17.23
CA HIS A 48 -8.65 1.10 16.91
C HIS A 48 -8.36 0.12 15.77
N ILE A 49 -7.76 0.58 14.67
CA ILE A 49 -7.40 -0.30 13.53
C ILE A 49 -6.43 -1.39 13.99
N TRP A 50 -5.45 -1.02 14.80
CA TRP A 50 -4.47 -1.98 15.31
C TRP A 50 -5.13 -3.07 16.17
N ASN A 51 -5.85 -2.68 17.23
CA ASN A 51 -6.41 -3.64 18.20
C ASN A 51 -7.59 -4.43 17.65
N GLU A 52 -8.46 -3.81 16.84
CA GLU A 52 -9.71 -4.44 16.40
C GLU A 52 -9.58 -5.20 15.08
N TRP A 53 -8.63 -4.84 14.21
CA TRP A 53 -8.53 -5.42 12.87
C TRP A 53 -7.18 -6.11 12.63
N ILE A 54 -6.04 -5.46 12.89
CA ILE A 54 -4.72 -6.05 12.60
C ILE A 54 -4.38 -7.18 13.58
N THR A 55 -4.55 -6.96 14.89
CA THR A 55 -4.17 -7.94 15.91
C THR A 55 -5.33 -8.82 16.36
N THR A 56 -6.44 -8.84 15.62
CA THR A 56 -7.58 -9.67 15.97
C THR A 56 -7.35 -11.12 15.59
N THR A 57 -7.69 -12.04 16.49
CA THR A 57 -7.69 -13.50 16.24
C THR A 57 -9.07 -14.03 15.87
N ASP A 58 -10.06 -13.14 15.74
CA ASP A 58 -11.42 -13.52 15.37
C ASP A 58 -11.49 -13.93 13.89
N HIS A 59 -11.84 -15.19 13.66
CA HIS A 59 -11.95 -15.81 12.33
C HIS A 59 -12.96 -15.12 11.41
N LYS A 60 -14.01 -14.46 11.95
CA LYS A 60 -14.97 -13.72 11.12
C LYS A 60 -14.34 -12.43 10.61
N LYS A 61 -13.65 -11.67 11.47
CA LYS A 61 -12.96 -10.44 11.07
C LYS A 61 -11.83 -10.71 10.08
N ILE A 62 -11.05 -11.77 10.31
CA ILE A 62 -10.02 -12.21 9.38
C ILE A 62 -10.65 -12.56 8.02
N GLY A 63 -11.75 -13.32 8.00
CA GLY A 63 -12.48 -13.65 6.78
C GLY A 63 -12.93 -12.41 5.98
N ILE A 64 -13.46 -11.39 6.67
CA ILE A 64 -13.86 -10.12 6.06
C ILE A 64 -12.66 -9.43 5.41
N MET A 65 -11.50 -9.38 6.08
CA MET A 65 -10.29 -8.79 5.52
C MET A 65 -9.84 -9.48 4.22
N TYR A 66 -9.89 -10.82 4.18
CA TYR A 66 -9.53 -11.57 2.98
C TYR A 66 -10.50 -11.32 1.82
N ILE A 67 -11.81 -11.28 2.09
CA ILE A 67 -12.81 -11.00 1.05
C ILE A 67 -12.59 -9.59 0.48
N ILE A 68 -12.39 -8.59 1.33
CA ILE A 68 -12.09 -7.21 0.89
C ILE A 68 -10.83 -7.20 0.01
N LEU A 69 -9.75 -7.86 0.44
CA LEU A 69 -8.51 -7.94 -0.33
C LEU A 69 -8.74 -8.64 -1.69
N ALA A 70 -9.53 -9.71 -1.72
CA ALA A 70 -9.87 -10.41 -2.95
C ALA A 70 -10.63 -9.50 -3.94
N PHE A 71 -11.60 -8.72 -3.47
CA PHE A 71 -12.29 -7.74 -4.30
C PHE A 71 -11.37 -6.62 -4.81
N VAL A 72 -10.48 -6.09 -3.96
CA VAL A 72 -9.50 -5.08 -4.39
C VAL A 72 -8.55 -5.65 -5.44
N MET A 73 -8.07 -6.88 -5.24
CA MET A 73 -7.21 -7.60 -6.18
C MET A 73 -7.94 -8.09 -7.43
N LEU A 74 -9.27 -8.06 -7.46
CA LEU A 74 -10.09 -8.32 -8.65
C LEU A 74 -10.19 -7.06 -9.54
N LEU A 75 -10.17 -5.87 -8.93
CA LEU A 75 -10.31 -4.59 -9.62
C LEU A 75 -8.99 -4.06 -10.22
N ARG A 76 -7.84 -4.57 -9.77
CA ARG A 76 -6.53 -4.30 -10.38
C ARG A 76 -6.38 -5.09 -11.69
#